data_AF-A0A4Q7G9R1-F1
#
_entry.id   AF-A0A4Q7G9R1-F1
#
_cell.length_a   1.000
_cell.length_b   1.000
_cell.length_c   1.000
_cell.angle_alpha   90.00
_cell.angle_beta   90.00
_cell.angle_gamma   90.00
#
_symmetry.space_group_name_H-M   'P 1'
#
loop_
_entity.id
_entity.type
_entity.pdbx_description
1 polymer ?
#
loop_
_entity_poly.entity_id
_entity_poly.type
_entity_poly.pdbx_seq_one_letter_code
_entity_poly.pdbx_strand_id
1 'polypeptide(L)'
;MRREDTAKLILISLALGVPPELHAAALDTADTADEKGMRGIDSDVFPKAFPDHLWTNDGARRKARARWLGADPRGYAAAYRMLVSAETRKELADVACPVLALAGKYVALEGERINLRIVSGTPLDAAGLPTFN
;
A
#
# COMPACT_ATOMS: atom_id res chain seq x y z
N MET A 1 -17.19 -5.81 3.48
CA MET A 1 -16.89 -7.26 3.39
C MET A 1 -17.51 -7.89 4.61
N ARG A 2 -18.46 -8.83 4.44
CA ARG A 2 -19.10 -9.45 5.61
C ARG A 2 -18.09 -10.39 6.26
N ARG A 3 -17.98 -10.36 7.59
CA ARG A 3 -17.02 -11.18 8.35
C ARG A 3 -17.23 -12.67 8.04
N GLU A 4 -18.48 -13.07 7.86
CA GLU A 4 -18.90 -14.46 7.62
C GLU A 4 -18.48 -15.04 6.24
N ASP A 5 -18.16 -14.20 5.26
CA ASP A 5 -17.88 -14.67 3.89
C ASP A 5 -16.39 -14.88 3.59
N THR A 6 -15.50 -14.60 4.56
CA THR A 6 -14.04 -14.56 4.33
C THR A 6 -13.31 -15.63 5.12
N ALA A 7 -12.82 -16.66 4.44
CA ALA A 7 -12.05 -17.72 5.09
C ALA A 7 -10.61 -17.32 5.42
N LYS A 8 -9.95 -16.51 4.57
CA LYS A 8 -8.54 -16.07 4.72
C LYS A 8 -8.31 -14.74 4.02
N LEU A 9 -7.33 -13.97 4.48
CA LEU A 9 -6.96 -12.68 3.91
C LEU A 9 -5.46 -12.62 3.57
N ILE A 10 -5.12 -12.10 2.39
CA ILE A 10 -3.75 -11.76 2.00
C ILE A 10 -3.70 -10.27 1.70
N LEU A 11 -2.87 -9.54 2.44
CA LEU A 11 -2.63 -8.12 2.26
C LEU A 11 -1.23 -7.91 1.68
N ILE A 12 -1.11 -7.19 0.57
CA ILE A 12 0.16 -6.98 -0.12
C ILE A 12 0.38 -5.48 -0.29
N SER A 13 1.44 -4.95 0.32
CA SER A 13 1.85 -3.54 0.23
C SER A 13 0.67 -2.57 0.42
N LEU A 14 -0.19 -2.86 1.41
CA LEU A 14 -1.42 -2.13 1.65
C LEU A 14 -1.12 -0.80 2.36
N ALA A 15 -1.68 0.30 1.86
CA ALA A 15 -1.75 1.55 2.60
C ALA A 15 -2.95 1.50 3.57
N LEU A 16 -2.68 1.72 4.87
CA LEU A 16 -3.70 1.73 5.92
C LEU A 16 -4.16 3.13 6.33
N GLY A 17 -3.62 4.14 5.66
CA GLY A 17 -3.89 5.56 5.90
C GLY A 17 -2.68 6.40 5.52
N VAL A 18 -2.79 7.71 5.72
CA VAL A 18 -1.68 8.67 5.60
C VAL A 18 -1.36 9.23 6.99
N PRO A 19 -0.08 9.30 7.41
CA PRO A 19 0.30 9.98 8.65
C PRO A 19 -0.18 11.44 8.66
N PRO A 20 -0.70 11.98 9.79
CA PRO A 20 -1.26 13.34 9.84
C PRO A 20 -0.35 14.44 9.29
N GLU A 21 0.95 14.33 9.54
CA GLU A 21 1.97 15.28 9.06
C GLU A 21 2.16 15.27 7.54
N LEU A 22 1.71 14.23 6.85
CA LEU A 22 1.74 14.09 5.39
C LEU A 22 0.38 14.37 4.73
N HIS A 23 -0.68 14.64 5.49
CA HIS A 23 -2.03 14.86 4.95
C HIS A 23 -2.08 15.98 3.92
N ALA A 24 -1.49 17.14 4.23
CA ALA A 24 -1.48 18.27 3.31
C ALA A 24 -0.79 17.93 1.98
N ALA A 25 0.35 17.24 2.02
CA ALA A 25 1.07 16.82 0.81
C ALA A 25 0.28 15.75 0.01
N ALA A 26 -0.43 14.85 0.69
CA ALA A 26 -1.29 13.86 0.07
C ALA A 26 -2.49 14.53 -0.64
N LEU A 27 -3.10 15.54 -0.02
CA LEU A 27 -4.19 16.31 -0.63
C LEU A 27 -3.70 17.15 -1.82
N ASP A 28 -2.55 17.80 -1.72
CA ASP A 28 -1.92 18.54 -2.83
C ASP A 28 -1.61 17.63 -4.04
N THR A 29 -1.17 16.40 -3.77
CA THR A 29 -1.00 15.37 -4.81
C THR A 29 -2.33 15.03 -5.48
N ALA A 30 -3.42 14.91 -4.71
CA ALA A 30 -4.75 14.63 -5.23
C ALA A 30 -5.26 15.78 -6.11
N ASP A 31 -5.11 17.02 -5.65
CA ASP A 31 -5.52 18.21 -6.39
C ASP A 31 -4.72 18.36 -7.68
N THR A 32 -3.39 18.13 -7.62
CA THR A 32 -2.53 18.11 -8.81
C THR A 32 -2.94 17.02 -9.80
N ALA A 33 -3.32 15.83 -9.32
CA ALA A 33 -3.80 14.75 -10.18
C ALA A 33 -5.12 15.13 -10.88
N ASP A 34 -6.07 15.75 -10.17
CA ASP A 34 -7.33 16.21 -10.75
C ASP A 34 -7.12 17.30 -11.82
N GLU A 35 -6.23 18.26 -11.55
CA GLU A 35 -5.97 19.39 -12.45
C GLU A 35 -5.11 19.03 -13.66
N LYS A 36 -4.03 18.28 -13.44
CA LYS A 36 -2.95 18.06 -14.41
C LYS A 36 -2.86 16.62 -14.90
N GLY A 37 -3.74 15.75 -14.41
CA GLY A 37 -3.74 14.32 -14.71
C GLY A 37 -2.56 13.58 -14.10
N MET A 38 -2.46 12.28 -14.40
CA MET A 38 -1.37 11.41 -13.91
C MET A 38 0.03 11.86 -14.33
N ARG A 39 0.13 12.62 -15.43
CA ARG A 39 1.40 13.21 -15.87
C ARG A 39 1.87 14.33 -14.94
N GLY A 40 0.95 15.06 -14.31
CA GLY A 40 1.27 16.15 -13.39
C GLY A 40 1.96 15.71 -12.10
N ILE A 41 1.74 14.45 -11.70
CA ILE A 41 2.32 13.86 -10.48
C ILE A 41 3.40 12.80 -10.78
N ASP A 42 3.75 12.59 -12.06
CA ASP A 42 4.66 11.52 -12.48
C ASP A 42 6.06 11.69 -11.91
N SER A 43 6.65 12.89 -11.94
CA SER A 43 8.00 13.12 -11.42
C SER A 43 8.13 12.85 -9.93
N ASP A 44 7.06 13.07 -9.17
CA ASP A 44 7.12 13.14 -7.72
C ASP A 44 6.64 11.85 -7.07
N VAL A 45 5.70 11.13 -7.72
CA VAL A 45 5.08 9.93 -7.16
C VAL A 45 5.59 8.66 -7.83
N PHE A 46 5.80 8.65 -9.15
CA PHE A 46 6.24 7.43 -9.86
C PHE A 46 7.58 6.89 -9.34
N PRO A 47 8.63 7.71 -9.11
CA PRO A 47 9.90 7.21 -8.58
C PRO A 47 9.79 6.66 -7.14
N LYS A 48 8.82 7.13 -6.36
CA LYS A 48 8.56 6.62 -4.99
C LYS A 48 7.85 5.27 -5.05
N ALA A 49 6.89 5.11 -5.96
CA ALA A 49 6.16 3.85 -6.16
C ALA A 49 7.02 2.79 -6.88
N PHE A 50 7.92 3.23 -7.76
CA PHE A 50 8.80 2.37 -8.54
C PHE A 50 10.25 2.86 -8.53
N PRO A 51 10.98 2.65 -7.43
CA PRO A 51 12.37 3.09 -7.27
C PRO A 51 13.30 2.62 -8.39
N ASP A 52 14.18 3.51 -8.85
CA ASP A 52 15.00 3.27 -10.04
C ASP A 52 15.92 2.04 -9.93
N HIS A 53 16.41 1.76 -8.72
CA HIS A 53 17.30 0.63 -8.45
C HIS A 53 16.61 -0.76 -8.51
N LEU A 54 15.29 -0.82 -8.64
CA LEU A 54 14.55 -2.08 -8.77
C LEU A 54 14.33 -2.53 -10.22
N TRP A 55 14.68 -1.69 -11.20
CA TRP A 55 14.54 -2.03 -12.60
C TRP A 55 15.70 -2.87 -13.10
N THR A 56 15.39 -4.02 -13.69
CA THR A 56 16.37 -4.89 -14.34
C THR A 56 16.41 -4.72 -15.85
N ASN A 57 15.42 -4.02 -16.44
CA ASN A 57 15.41 -3.63 -17.84
C ASN A 57 14.46 -2.46 -18.11
N ASP A 58 14.78 -1.67 -19.15
CA ASP A 58 13.99 -0.49 -19.53
C ASP A 58 12.62 -0.82 -20.09
N GLY A 59 12.44 -2.01 -20.67
CA GLY A 59 11.17 -2.46 -21.23
C GLY A 59 10.07 -2.57 -20.16
N ALA A 60 10.42 -3.13 -19.00
CA ALA A 60 9.54 -3.23 -17.84
C ALA A 60 9.19 -1.85 -17.28
N ARG A 61 10.20 -0.97 -17.16
CA ARG A 61 10.00 0.43 -16.72
C ARG A 61 9.04 1.19 -17.64
N ARG A 62 9.22 1.09 -18.97
CA ARG A 62 8.32 1.73 -19.95
C ARG A 62 6.89 1.20 -19.83
N LYS A 63 6.70 -0.11 -19.68
CA LYS A 63 5.36 -0.72 -19.50
C LYS A 63 4.69 -0.24 -18.20
N ALA A 64 5.42 -0.19 -17.09
CA ALA A 64 4.91 0.32 -15.82
C ALA A 64 4.51 1.80 -15.92
N ARG A 65 5.37 2.62 -16.52
CA ARG A 65 5.07 4.05 -16.71
C ARG A 65 3.90 4.27 -17.68
N ALA A 66 3.74 3.44 -18.70
CA ALA A 66 2.56 3.50 -19.57
C ALA A 66 1.26 3.23 -18.80
N ARG A 67 1.25 2.23 -17.90
CA ARG A 67 0.10 1.97 -17.02
C ARG A 67 -0.15 3.10 -16.03
N TRP A 68 0.91 3.65 -15.44
CA TRP A 68 0.85 4.82 -14.57
C TRP A 68 0.16 6.01 -15.25
N LEU A 69 0.64 6.37 -16.45
CA LEU A 69 0.09 7.50 -17.22
C LEU A 69 -1.32 7.24 -17.76
N GLY A 70 -1.71 5.97 -17.89
CA GLY A 70 -3.05 5.56 -18.32
C GLY A 70 -4.05 5.37 -17.17
N ALA A 71 -3.65 5.55 -15.91
CA ALA A 71 -4.58 5.49 -14.79
C ALA A 71 -5.56 6.68 -14.81
N ASP A 72 -6.77 6.48 -14.31
CA ASP A 72 -7.75 7.55 -14.17
C ASP A 72 -7.33 8.54 -13.07
N PRO A 73 -7.06 9.82 -13.40
CA PRO A 73 -6.62 10.79 -12.41
C PRO A 73 -7.66 11.05 -11.31
N ARG A 74 -8.96 11.02 -11.63
CA ARG A 74 -10.01 11.28 -10.64
C ARG A 74 -10.11 10.16 -9.61
N GLY A 75 -10.09 8.90 -10.07
CA GLY A 75 -10.02 7.74 -9.19
C GLY A 75 -8.76 7.74 -8.32
N TYR A 76 -7.63 8.17 -8.88
CA TYR A 76 -6.37 8.29 -8.14
C TYR A 76 -6.44 9.37 -7.05
N ALA A 77 -6.95 10.56 -7.39
CA ALA A 77 -7.17 11.65 -6.44
C ALA A 77 -8.16 11.27 -5.33
N ALA A 78 -9.26 10.59 -5.68
CA ALA A 78 -10.22 10.07 -4.72
C ALA A 78 -9.59 9.07 -3.75
N ALA A 79 -8.68 8.21 -4.21
CA ALA A 79 -7.97 7.27 -3.36
C ALA A 79 -7.05 7.99 -2.34
N TYR A 80 -6.35 9.05 -2.74
CA TYR A 80 -5.56 9.87 -1.81
C TYR A 80 -6.44 10.52 -0.74
N ARG A 81 -7.57 11.13 -1.14
CA ARG A 81 -8.51 11.75 -0.20
C ARG A 81 -9.13 10.74 0.76
N MET A 82 -9.47 9.55 0.27
CA MET A 82 -9.93 8.42 1.09
C MET A 82 -8.86 7.98 2.10
N LEU A 83 -7.60 7.84 1.69
CA LEU A 83 -6.52 7.40 2.58
C LEU A 83 -6.19 8.43 3.67
N VAL A 84 -6.36 9.72 3.39
CA VAL A 84 -6.18 10.79 4.39
C VAL A 84 -7.24 10.71 5.49
N SER A 85 -8.47 10.30 5.17
CA SER A 85 -9.56 10.15 6.16
C SER A 85 -9.69 8.73 6.72
N ALA A 86 -8.85 7.78 6.28
CA ALA A 86 -8.93 6.39 6.68
C ALA A 86 -8.42 6.17 8.12
N GLU A 87 -9.27 5.58 8.98
CA GLU A 87 -8.88 5.08 10.31
C GLU A 87 -8.70 3.55 10.33
N THR A 88 -8.38 2.95 9.18
CA THR A 88 -8.44 1.50 8.94
C THR A 88 -7.49 0.68 9.82
N ARG A 89 -6.44 1.30 10.39
CA ARG A 89 -5.54 0.62 11.32
C ARG A 89 -6.26 0.09 12.57
N LYS A 90 -7.27 0.80 13.07
CA LYS A 90 -8.07 0.34 14.24
C LYS A 90 -8.95 -0.85 13.86
N GLU A 91 -9.51 -0.84 12.65
CA GLU A 91 -10.38 -1.89 12.12
C GLU A 91 -9.63 -3.20 11.84
N LEU A 92 -8.30 -3.19 11.74
CA LEU A 92 -7.54 -4.43 11.60
C LEU A 92 -7.67 -5.36 12.82
N ALA A 93 -7.88 -4.80 14.02
CA ALA A 93 -8.11 -5.59 15.23
C ALA A 93 -9.40 -6.42 15.15
N ASP A 94 -10.32 -6.02 14.28
CA ASP A 94 -11.61 -6.65 14.06
C ASP A 94 -11.57 -7.79 13.02
N VAL A 95 -10.43 -8.06 12.40
CA VAL A 95 -10.28 -9.16 11.44
C VAL A 95 -10.18 -10.49 12.18
N ALA A 96 -11.16 -11.37 11.97
CA ALA A 96 -11.28 -12.65 12.68
C ALA A 96 -10.76 -13.87 11.89
N CYS A 97 -10.40 -13.71 10.61
CA CYS A 97 -9.85 -14.79 9.80
C CYS A 97 -8.31 -14.75 9.78
N PRO A 98 -7.62 -15.86 9.43
CA PRO A 98 -6.17 -15.86 9.27
C PRO A 98 -5.70 -14.84 8.22
N VAL A 99 -4.67 -14.05 8.58
CA VAL A 99 -4.10 -13.00 7.72
C VAL A 99 -2.64 -13.26 7.40
N LEU A 100 -2.29 -13.18 6.11
CA LEU A 100 -0.91 -13.05 5.64
C LEU A 100 -0.70 -11.61 5.16
N ALA A 101 0.18 -10.87 5.82
CA ALA A 101 0.58 -9.53 5.39
C ALA A 101 1.99 -9.56 4.76
N LEU A 102 2.12 -9.05 3.55
CA LEU A 102 3.38 -8.93 2.81
C LEU A 102 3.70 -7.45 2.58
N ALA A 103 4.91 -7.04 2.95
CA ALA A 103 5.41 -5.68 2.73
C ALA A 103 6.74 -5.73 1.98
N GLY A 104 6.93 -4.79 1.05
CA GLY A 104 8.19 -4.65 0.33
C GLY A 104 9.26 -4.00 1.22
N LYS A 105 10.51 -4.49 1.12
CA LYS A 105 11.66 -3.94 1.85
C LYS A 105 11.89 -2.44 1.62
N TYR A 106 11.52 -1.94 0.44
CA TYR A 106 11.76 -0.56 0.00
C TYR A 106 10.50 0.29 -0.05
N VAL A 107 9.43 -0.12 0.62
CA VAL A 107 8.20 0.70 0.71
C VAL A 107 8.55 1.97 1.50
N ALA A 108 8.55 3.11 0.80
CA ALA A 108 8.96 4.40 1.35
C ALA A 108 7.87 5.13 2.15
N LEU A 109 6.63 4.63 2.14
CA LEU A 109 5.45 5.29 2.72
C LEU A 109 5.18 4.96 4.19
N GLU A 110 5.97 4.08 4.81
CA GLU A 110 5.84 3.80 6.22
C GLU A 110 7.21 3.87 6.89
N GLY A 111 7.40 4.91 7.72
CA GLY A 111 8.54 5.05 8.63
C GLY A 111 8.58 3.96 9.72
N GLU A 112 7.60 3.05 9.74
CA GLU A 112 7.61 1.83 10.51
C GLU A 112 7.84 0.66 9.57
N ARG A 113 8.92 -0.10 9.80
CA ARG A 113 9.05 -1.46 9.28
C ARG A 113 7.74 -2.19 9.60
N ILE A 114 6.92 -2.53 8.59
CA ILE A 114 5.91 -3.58 8.77
C ILE A 114 6.71 -4.83 9.10
N ASN A 115 6.87 -5.11 10.39
CA ASN A 115 7.34 -6.39 10.86
C ASN A 115 6.29 -7.39 10.39
N LEU A 116 6.71 -8.27 9.48
CA LEU A 116 5.91 -9.35 8.94
C LEU A 116 5.47 -10.23 10.12
N ARG A 117 4.29 -9.95 10.68
CA ARG A 117 3.68 -10.77 11.72
C ARG A 117 2.59 -11.57 11.02
N ILE A 118 2.85 -12.86 10.82
CA ILE A 118 1.78 -13.78 10.51
C ILE A 118 0.90 -13.81 11.77
N VAL A 119 -0.25 -13.13 11.73
CA VAL A 119 -1.30 -13.30 12.74
C VAL A 119 -2.15 -14.46 12.25
N SER A 120 -1.58 -15.66 12.35
CA SER A 120 -2.36 -16.87 12.41
C SER A 120 -2.25 -17.35 13.86
N GLY A 121 -3.32 -17.95 14.38
CA GLY A 121 -3.24 -18.75 15.60
C GLY A 121 -2.36 -20.01 15.44
N THR A 122 -1.28 -19.92 14.67
CA THR A 122 -0.27 -20.96 14.53
C THR A 122 0.70 -20.79 15.70
N PRO A 123 0.87 -21.82 16.54
CA PRO A 123 1.89 -21.80 17.58
C PRO A 123 3.25 -21.42 16.99
N LEU A 124 3.98 -20.55 17.70
CA LEU A 124 5.38 -20.27 17.40
C LEU A 124 6.25 -21.18 18.26
N ASP A 125 7.39 -21.62 17.73
CA ASP A 125 8.40 -22.32 18.54
C ASP A 125 9.14 -21.36 19.49
N ALA A 126 10.04 -21.90 20.32
CA ALA A 126 10.85 -21.11 21.26
C ALA A 126 11.78 -20.10 20.57
N ALA A 127 11.97 -20.19 19.25
CA ALA A 127 12.74 -19.26 18.43
C ALA A 127 11.87 -18.24 17.68
N GLY A 128 10.55 -18.27 17.86
CA GLY A 128 9.60 -17.34 17.22
C GLY A 128 9.28 -17.68 15.77
N LEU A 129 9.58 -18.90 15.31
CA LEU A 129 9.28 -19.36 13.95
C LEU A 129 7.92 -20.08 13.88
N PRO A 130 7.19 -20.01 12.75
CA PRO A 130 5.91 -20.70 12.60
C PRO A 130 6.12 -22.21 12.56
N THR A 131 5.44 -22.97 13.42
CA THR A 131 5.40 -24.44 13.32
C THR A 131 4.31 -24.86 12.35
N PHE A 132 4.67 -25.57 11.27
CA PHE A 132 3.73 -26.25 10.40
C PHE A 132 3.62 -27.72 10.83
N ASN A 133 2.40 -28.16 11.19
CA ASN A 133 2.09 -29.59 11.29
C ASN A 133 1.84 -30.17 9.90
#